data_AF-B4FGQ8-F1
#
_entry.id   AF-B4FGQ8-F1
#
_cell.length_a   1.000
_cell.length_b   1.000
_cell.length_c   1.000
_cell.angle_alpha   90.00
_cell.angle_beta   90.00
_cell.angle_gamma   90.00
#
_symmetry.space_group_name_H-M   'P 1'
#
loop_
_entity.id
_entity.type
_entity.pdbx_description
1 polymer ?
#
loop_
_entity_poly.entity_id
_entity_poly.type
_entity_poly.pdbx_seq_one_letter_code
_entity_poly.pdbx_strand_id
1 'polypeptide(L)'
;MSTQQEVTENYANPKTCFFHVLFKASALAFYILSTLFVNNFVIIFVITVLLAALDFWVVKNVSGRILVGLRWWNEINDEGESVWKFECLDGESLARMNKKDSWLFWWTLYLAAAAWIILGIFSLIRLQADYLLVVGVCLSLSIANIIGFTKCNKDAKKNIQDWTRSALLSGSVRSHLQSAFGV
;
A
#
# COMPACT_ATOMS: atom_id res chain seq x y z
N MET A 1 -21.25 -3.32 -36.49
CA MET A 1 -20.28 -3.86 -35.52
C MET A 1 -19.70 -2.68 -34.75
N SER A 2 -20.49 -2.11 -33.83
CA SER A 2 -19.96 -1.15 -32.87
C SER A 2 -19.04 -1.95 -31.98
N THR A 3 -17.73 -1.80 -32.21
CA THR A 3 -16.68 -2.35 -31.37
C THR A 3 -17.12 -2.09 -29.95
N GLN A 4 -17.36 -3.15 -29.19
CA GLN A 4 -17.37 -3.01 -27.75
C GLN A 4 -16.01 -2.39 -27.47
N GLN A 5 -15.99 -1.09 -27.18
CA GLN A 5 -14.93 -0.58 -26.35
C GLN A 5 -15.11 -1.43 -25.11
N GLU A 6 -14.38 -2.55 -25.04
CA GLU A 6 -13.84 -2.99 -23.77
C GLU A 6 -13.36 -1.67 -23.19
N VAL A 7 -14.12 -1.13 -22.24
CA VAL A 7 -13.69 -0.03 -21.42
C VAL A 7 -12.59 -0.67 -20.60
N THR A 8 -11.44 -0.86 -21.26
CA THR A 8 -10.21 -1.27 -20.66
C THR A 8 -9.91 -0.05 -19.83
N GLU A 9 -10.41 -0.07 -18.59
CA GLU A 9 -10.17 1.00 -17.62
C GLU A 9 -8.66 1.09 -17.50
N ASN A 10 -8.04 1.96 -18.28
CA ASN A 10 -6.59 2.03 -18.33
C ASN A 10 -6.09 2.56 -17.00
N TYR A 11 -4.85 2.27 -16.63
CA TYR A 11 -4.24 2.85 -15.44
C TYR A 11 -4.31 4.38 -15.53
N ALA A 12 -4.77 5.03 -14.46
CA ALA A 12 -4.89 6.49 -14.46
C ALA A 12 -3.52 7.14 -14.22
N ASN A 13 -2.66 6.45 -13.45
CA ASN A 13 -1.32 6.93 -13.10
C ASN A 13 -0.23 5.93 -13.55
N PRO A 14 -0.07 5.67 -14.85
CA PRO A 14 0.81 4.60 -15.35
C PRO A 14 2.27 4.80 -14.93
N LYS A 15 2.75 6.04 -14.86
CA LYS A 15 4.12 6.35 -14.39
C LYS A 15 4.31 5.95 -12.93
N THR A 16 3.36 6.30 -12.06
CA THR A 16 3.43 5.95 -10.63
C THR A 16 3.31 4.45 -10.43
N CYS A 17 2.43 3.77 -11.17
CA CYS A 17 2.33 2.30 -11.16
C CYS A 17 3.68 1.66 -11.55
N PHE A 18 4.29 2.14 -12.63
CA PHE A 18 5.59 1.66 -13.09
C PHE A 18 6.67 1.81 -12.02
N PHE A 19 6.85 3.02 -11.45
CA PHE A 19 7.85 3.24 -10.41
C PHE A 19 7.54 2.44 -9.13
N HIS A 20 6.26 2.30 -8.77
CA HIS A 20 5.84 1.53 -7.59
C HIS A 20 6.26 0.05 -7.66
N VAL A 21 6.18 -0.54 -8.86
CA VAL A 21 6.65 -1.91 -9.12
C VAL A 21 8.17 -1.94 -9.27
N LEU A 22 8.75 -0.96 -9.99
CA LEU A 22 10.18 -0.88 -10.24
C LEU A 22 10.99 -0.86 -8.94
N PHE A 23 10.63 -0.03 -7.96
CA PHE A 23 11.40 0.07 -6.71
C PHE A 23 11.45 -1.25 -5.93
N LYS A 24 10.34 -2.01 -5.89
CA LYS A 24 10.32 -3.37 -5.28
C LYS A 24 11.12 -4.37 -6.08
N ALA A 25 10.95 -4.37 -7.40
CA ALA A 25 11.69 -5.24 -8.29
C ALA A 25 13.20 -4.98 -8.20
N SER A 26 13.63 -3.71 -8.10
CA SER A 26 15.03 -3.34 -7.95
C SER A 26 15.64 -3.85 -6.65
N ALA A 27 14.95 -3.74 -5.52
CA ALA A 27 15.45 -4.27 -4.24
C ALA A 27 15.60 -5.80 -4.28
N LEU A 28 14.60 -6.51 -4.81
CA LEU A 28 14.62 -7.97 -4.96
C LEU A 28 15.68 -8.44 -5.96
N ALA A 29 15.73 -7.81 -7.14
CA ALA A 29 16.69 -8.14 -8.19
C ALA A 29 18.11 -7.86 -7.73
N PHE A 30 18.36 -6.73 -7.06
CA PHE A 30 19.66 -6.43 -6.49
C PHE A 30 20.07 -7.52 -5.49
N TYR A 31 19.21 -7.87 -4.53
CA TYR A 31 19.51 -8.92 -3.54
C TYR A 31 19.84 -10.27 -4.20
N ILE A 32 19.03 -10.72 -5.16
CA ILE A 32 19.23 -12.01 -5.84
C ILE A 32 20.53 -12.00 -6.65
N LEU A 33 20.73 -10.97 -7.49
CA LEU A 33 21.91 -10.88 -8.35
C LEU A 33 23.18 -10.67 -7.53
N SER A 34 23.14 -9.79 -6.51
CA SER A 34 24.31 -9.52 -5.67
C SER A 34 24.72 -10.76 -4.87
N THR A 35 23.78 -11.58 -4.42
CA THR A 35 24.09 -12.84 -3.72
C THR A 35 24.77 -13.87 -4.63
N LEU A 36 24.62 -13.76 -5.96
CA LEU A 36 25.26 -14.65 -6.93
C LEU A 36 26.65 -14.17 -7.37
N PHE A 37 26.86 -12.85 -7.45
CA PHE A 37 28.07 -12.27 -8.04
C PHE A 37 28.99 -11.54 -7.06
N VAL A 38 28.48 -11.12 -5.89
CA VAL A 38 29.20 -10.27 -4.93
C VAL A 38 29.49 -11.07 -3.66
N ASN A 39 30.76 -11.17 -3.29
CA ASN A 39 31.20 -11.91 -2.10
C ASN A 39 31.29 -11.05 -0.83
N ASN A 40 30.77 -9.83 -0.85
CA ASN A 40 30.82 -8.90 0.27
C ASN A 40 29.42 -8.67 0.86
N PHE A 41 29.14 -9.33 1.98
CA PHE A 41 27.87 -9.21 2.70
C PHE A 41 27.54 -7.76 3.08
N VAL A 42 28.52 -6.95 3.49
CA VAL A 42 28.30 -5.56 3.90
C VAL A 42 27.72 -4.73 2.75
N ILE A 43 28.25 -4.90 1.54
CA ILE A 43 27.75 -4.20 0.34
C ILE A 43 26.31 -4.65 0.02
N ILE A 44 26.06 -5.96 0.06
CA ILE A 44 24.72 -6.53 -0.17
C ILE A 44 23.73 -5.96 0.85
N PHE A 45 24.08 -5.99 2.13
CA PHE A 45 23.26 -5.49 3.22
C PHE A 45 22.93 -4.01 3.04
N VAL A 46 23.95 -3.16 2.91
CA VAL A 46 23.78 -1.70 2.86
C VAL A 46 22.91 -1.30 1.66
N ILE A 47 23.23 -1.79 0.45
CA ILE A 47 22.49 -1.39 -0.75
C ILE A 47 21.06 -1.93 -0.72
N THR A 48 20.85 -3.19 -0.30
CA THR A 48 19.51 -3.77 -0.23
C THR A 48 18.63 -3.02 0.76
N VAL A 49 19.15 -2.72 1.95
CA VAL A 49 18.41 -1.97 2.98
C VAL A 49 18.12 -0.54 2.52
N LEU A 50 19.05 0.14 1.85
CA LEU A 50 18.80 1.48 1.32
C LEU A 50 17.73 1.47 0.23
N LEU A 51 17.75 0.50 -0.69
CA LEU A 51 16.69 0.33 -1.69
C LEU A 51 15.34 0.02 -1.05
N ALA A 52 15.29 -0.83 -0.04
CA ALA A 52 14.07 -1.15 0.70
C ALA A 52 13.54 0.05 1.50
N ALA A 53 14.41 0.85 2.10
CA ALA A 53 14.04 2.08 2.80
C ALA A 53 13.49 3.14 1.84
N LEU A 54 14.10 3.27 0.66
CA LEU A 54 13.62 4.16 -0.39
C LEU A 54 12.25 3.69 -0.92
N ASP A 55 12.09 2.40 -1.22
CA ASP A 55 10.78 1.84 -1.61
C ASP A 55 9.74 2.09 -0.51
N PHE A 56 10.08 1.82 0.75
CA PHE A 56 9.20 2.07 1.88
C PHE A 56 8.72 3.53 1.90
N TRP A 57 9.63 4.48 1.71
CA TRP A 57 9.32 5.90 1.69
C TRP A 57 8.46 6.30 0.48
N VAL A 58 8.78 5.81 -0.71
CA VAL A 58 8.01 6.08 -1.95
C VAL A 58 6.59 5.52 -1.83
N VAL A 59 6.44 4.30 -1.32
CA VAL A 59 5.13 3.69 -1.07
C VAL A 59 4.33 4.53 -0.10
N LYS A 60 4.91 4.88 1.04
CA LYS A 60 4.22 5.59 2.13
C LYS A 60 3.80 7.01 1.73
N ASN A 61 4.66 7.75 1.01
CA ASN A 61 4.47 9.18 0.80
C ASN A 61 4.02 9.56 -0.61
N VAL A 62 4.30 8.72 -1.62
CA VAL A 62 4.01 9.02 -3.04
C VAL A 62 2.96 8.06 -3.59
N SER A 63 3.27 6.76 -3.69
CA SER A 63 2.35 5.79 -4.29
C SER A 63 1.05 5.66 -3.51
N GLY A 64 1.11 5.70 -2.18
CA GLY A 64 -0.08 5.64 -1.32
C GLY A 64 -1.07 6.76 -1.61
N ARG A 65 -0.59 7.99 -1.79
CA ARG A 65 -1.45 9.14 -2.07
C ARG A 65 -2.02 9.12 -3.49
N ILE A 66 -1.23 8.70 -4.47
CA ILE A 66 -1.63 8.77 -5.89
C ILE A 66 -2.47 7.55 -6.31
N LEU A 67 -2.12 6.35 -5.85
CA LEU A 67 -2.73 5.09 -6.30
C LEU A 67 -3.90 4.62 -5.44
N VAL A 68 -3.93 5.01 -4.16
CA VAL A 68 -5.03 4.67 -3.24
C VAL A 68 -5.58 5.84 -2.43
N GLY A 69 -5.00 7.04 -2.52
CA GLY A 69 -5.53 8.21 -1.82
C GLY A 69 -5.40 8.12 -0.30
N LEU A 70 -4.43 7.35 0.18
CA LEU A 70 -4.23 7.07 1.60
C LEU A 70 -2.85 7.56 2.07
N ARG A 71 -2.79 7.97 3.32
CA ARG A 71 -1.55 8.28 4.02
C ARG A 71 -1.68 7.92 5.50
N TRP A 72 -0.62 7.33 6.04
CA TRP A 72 -0.54 7.00 7.45
C TRP A 72 0.75 7.55 8.06
N TRP A 73 0.68 7.87 9.35
CA TRP A 73 1.83 8.17 10.19
C TRP A 73 1.55 7.74 11.63
N ASN A 74 2.60 7.73 12.42
CA ASN A 74 2.53 7.50 13.86
C ASN A 74 2.76 8.83 14.57
N GLU A 75 1.94 9.13 15.57
CA GLU A 75 2.03 10.32 16.41
C GLU A 75 1.98 9.88 17.86
N ILE A 76 2.70 10.59 18.73
CA ILE A 76 2.74 10.30 20.16
C ILE A 76 1.78 11.30 20.83
N ASN A 77 0.80 10.81 21.57
CA ASN A 77 -0.11 11.67 22.33
C ASN A 77 0.57 12.24 23.58
N ASP A 78 -0.13 13.11 24.30
CA ASP A 78 0.37 13.74 25.53
C ASP A 78 0.67 12.72 26.65
N GLU A 79 0.03 11.55 26.58
CA GLU A 79 0.26 10.41 27.48
C GLU A 79 1.52 9.59 27.11
N GLY A 80 2.20 9.89 25.99
CA GLY A 80 3.38 9.15 25.52
C GLY A 80 3.08 7.86 24.76
N GLU A 81 1.82 7.62 24.39
CA GLU A 81 1.34 6.45 23.66
C GLU A 81 1.43 6.66 22.14
N SER A 82 1.85 5.62 21.41
CA SER A 82 1.96 5.67 19.95
C SER A 82 0.59 5.48 19.29
N VAL A 83 0.02 6.55 18.74
CA VAL A 83 -1.27 6.57 18.05
C VAL A 83 -1.06 6.56 16.54
N TRP A 84 -1.80 5.71 15.83
CA TRP A 84 -1.80 5.71 14.37
C TRP A 84 -2.78 6.76 13.86
N LYS A 85 -2.29 7.65 12.99
CA LYS A 85 -3.10 8.67 12.33
C LYS A 85 -3.24 8.33 10.85
N PHE A 86 -4.44 8.54 10.33
CA PHE A 86 -4.83 8.20 8.97
C PHE A 86 -5.41 9.42 8.28
N GLU A 87 -4.95 9.66 7.06
CA GLU A 87 -5.48 10.68 6.15
C GLU A 87 -5.93 9.94 4.89
N CYS A 88 -7.17 10.16 4.50
CA CYS A 88 -7.72 9.66 3.26
C CYS A 88 -8.31 10.83 2.46
N LEU A 89 -8.33 10.70 1.14
CA LEU A 89 -9.06 11.65 0.30
C LEU A 89 -10.55 11.66 0.69
N ASP A 90 -11.25 12.73 0.30
CA ASP A 90 -12.70 12.85 0.47
C ASP A 90 -13.43 11.70 -0.23
N GLY A 91 -14.65 11.38 0.24
CA GLY A 91 -15.42 10.23 -0.24
C GLY A 91 -15.65 10.25 -1.76
N GLU A 92 -15.85 11.43 -2.35
CA GLU A 92 -16.02 11.58 -3.79
C GLU A 92 -14.71 11.35 -4.55
N SER A 93 -13.59 11.93 -4.10
CA SER A 93 -12.28 11.66 -4.71
C SER A 93 -11.83 10.21 -4.55
N LEU A 94 -12.11 9.56 -3.41
CA LEU A 94 -11.88 8.13 -3.21
C LEU A 94 -12.74 7.28 -4.15
N ALA A 95 -14.01 7.65 -4.35
CA ALA A 95 -14.89 6.96 -5.30
C ALA A 95 -14.44 7.14 -6.76
N ARG A 96 -13.82 8.27 -7.09
CA ARG A 96 -13.22 8.53 -8.40
C ARG A 96 -11.88 7.82 -8.61
N MET A 97 -11.30 7.21 -7.57
CA MET A 97 -10.04 6.50 -7.72
C MET A 97 -10.16 5.29 -8.63
N ASN A 98 -9.15 5.13 -9.47
CA ASN A 98 -9.12 4.04 -10.42
C ASN A 98 -8.91 2.70 -9.70
N LYS A 99 -9.84 1.77 -9.92
CA LYS A 99 -9.82 0.43 -9.33
C LYS A 99 -8.56 -0.36 -9.72
N LYS A 100 -8.05 -0.19 -10.94
CA LYS A 100 -6.82 -0.88 -11.38
C LYS A 100 -5.57 -0.36 -10.70
N ASP A 101 -5.45 0.96 -10.52
CA ASP A 101 -4.33 1.59 -9.80
C ASP A 101 -4.30 1.08 -8.34
N SER A 102 -5.47 1.08 -7.68
CA SER A 102 -5.61 0.56 -6.32
C SER A 102 -5.31 -0.94 -6.25
N TRP A 103 -5.84 -1.75 -7.17
CA TRP A 103 -5.59 -3.18 -7.22
C TRP A 103 -4.09 -3.48 -7.35
N LEU A 104 -3.40 -2.79 -8.27
CA LEU A 104 -1.97 -2.95 -8.49
C LEU A 104 -1.16 -2.55 -7.26
N PHE A 105 -1.50 -1.44 -6.61
CA PHE A 105 -0.86 -1.02 -5.37
C PHE A 105 -0.89 -2.13 -4.30
N TRP A 106 -2.07 -2.68 -4.01
CA TRP A 106 -2.22 -3.71 -2.98
C TRP A 106 -1.52 -5.02 -3.34
N TRP A 107 -1.72 -5.50 -4.56
CA TRP A 107 -1.10 -6.75 -5.00
C TRP A 107 0.42 -6.66 -5.02
N THR A 108 0.98 -5.53 -5.43
CA THR A 108 2.44 -5.35 -5.45
C THR A 108 3.01 -5.37 -4.03
N LEU A 109 2.32 -4.78 -3.05
CA LEU A 109 2.75 -4.86 -1.63
C LEU A 109 2.75 -6.30 -1.12
N TYR A 110 1.68 -7.05 -1.37
CA TYR A 110 1.58 -8.44 -0.93
C TYR A 110 2.59 -9.34 -1.63
N LEU A 111 2.79 -9.17 -2.93
CA LEU A 111 3.78 -9.93 -3.71
C LEU A 111 5.20 -9.65 -3.23
N ALA A 112 5.55 -8.40 -2.96
CA ALA A 112 6.87 -8.07 -2.44
C ALA A 112 7.11 -8.67 -1.04
N ALA A 113 6.13 -8.58 -0.13
CA ALA A 113 6.23 -9.22 1.18
C ALA A 113 6.35 -10.75 1.07
N ALA A 114 5.55 -11.38 0.19
CA ALA A 114 5.63 -12.81 -0.07
C ALA A 114 7.01 -13.22 -0.63
N ALA A 115 7.57 -12.44 -1.56
CA ALA A 115 8.91 -12.67 -2.10
C ALA A 115 9.98 -12.61 -1.00
N TRP A 116 9.93 -11.61 -0.11
CA TRP A 116 10.84 -11.53 1.03
C TRP A 116 10.67 -12.70 2.00
N ILE A 117 9.43 -13.14 2.28
CA ILE A 117 9.18 -14.33 3.12
C ILE A 117 9.81 -15.58 2.49
N ILE A 118 9.60 -15.80 1.20
CA ILE A 118 10.17 -16.94 0.48
C ILE A 118 11.70 -16.92 0.54
N LEU A 119 12.33 -15.77 0.25
CA LEU A 119 13.78 -15.59 0.37
C LEU A 119 14.28 -15.81 1.81
N GLY A 120 13.51 -15.39 2.80
CA GLY A 120 13.79 -15.62 4.22
C GLY A 120 13.80 -17.11 4.57
N ILE A 121 12.80 -17.86 4.12
CA ILE A 121 12.73 -19.32 4.28
C ILE A 121 13.94 -19.99 3.62
N PHE A 122 14.31 -19.58 2.40
CA PHE A 122 15.51 -20.10 1.74
C PHE A 122 16.79 -19.80 2.54
N SER A 123 16.94 -18.59 3.09
CA SER A 123 18.11 -18.23 3.91
C SER A 123 18.18 -19.03 5.22
N LEU A 124 17.00 -19.31 5.82
CA LEU A 124 16.87 -20.08 7.05
C LEU A 124 17.28 -21.54 6.82
N ILE A 125 16.80 -22.16 5.73
CA ILE A 125 17.18 -23.54 5.36
C ILE A 125 18.68 -23.64 5.06
N ARG A 126 19.29 -22.60 4.47
CA ARG A 126 20.74 -22.53 4.22
C ARG A 126 21.58 -22.18 5.46
N LEU A 127 20.96 -21.93 6.62
CA LEU A 127 21.63 -21.50 7.86
C LEU A 127 22.55 -20.28 7.66
N GLN A 128 22.15 -19.38 6.75
CA GLN A 128 22.87 -18.17 6.44
C GLN A 128 22.34 -16.99 7.28
N ALA A 129 22.77 -16.93 8.55
CA ALA A 129 22.25 -15.96 9.54
C ALA A 129 22.38 -14.50 9.08
N ASP A 130 23.47 -14.16 8.40
CA ASP A 130 23.71 -12.80 7.89
C ASP A 130 22.62 -12.35 6.90
N TYR A 131 22.23 -13.23 5.98
CA TYR A 131 21.21 -12.95 4.98
C TYR A 131 19.81 -12.86 5.59
N LEU A 132 19.56 -13.59 6.68
CA LEU A 132 18.31 -13.51 7.42
C LEU A 132 18.09 -12.11 8.01
N LEU A 133 19.14 -11.40 8.43
CA LEU A 133 19.04 -10.02 8.92
C LEU A 133 18.57 -9.06 7.82
N VAL A 134 19.14 -9.17 6.62
CA VAL A 134 18.74 -8.34 5.46
C VAL A 134 17.25 -8.54 5.16
N VAL A 135 16.84 -9.81 5.06
CA VAL A 135 15.44 -10.16 4.78
C VAL A 135 14.52 -9.67 5.91
N GLY A 136 14.92 -9.83 7.18
CA GLY A 136 14.15 -9.38 8.33
C GLY A 136 13.85 -7.88 8.31
N VAL A 137 14.84 -7.04 7.95
CA VAL A 137 14.66 -5.60 7.79
C VAL A 137 13.71 -5.28 6.64
N CYS A 138 13.92 -5.88 5.46
CA CYS A 138 13.10 -5.63 4.28
C CYS A 138 11.64 -6.09 4.49
N LEU A 139 11.45 -7.22 5.17
CA LEU A 139 10.14 -7.75 5.51
C LEU A 139 9.43 -6.85 6.54
N SER A 140 10.15 -6.39 7.57
CA SER A 140 9.61 -5.45 8.55
C SER A 140 9.07 -4.18 7.91
N LEU A 141 9.84 -3.56 6.99
CA LEU A 141 9.43 -2.38 6.24
C LEU A 141 8.21 -2.65 5.35
N SER A 142 8.21 -3.80 4.66
CA SER A 142 7.09 -4.21 3.79
C SER A 142 5.80 -4.42 4.59
N ILE A 143 5.89 -5.13 5.72
CA ILE A 143 4.77 -5.38 6.62
C ILE A 143 4.26 -4.08 7.24
N ALA A 144 5.15 -3.17 7.65
CA ALA A 144 4.76 -1.88 8.22
C ALA A 144 3.88 -1.08 7.24
N ASN A 145 4.25 -1.03 5.95
CA ASN A 145 3.42 -0.41 4.93
C ASN A 145 2.08 -1.14 4.76
N ILE A 146 2.08 -2.47 4.64
CA ILE A 146 0.85 -3.26 4.51
C ILE A 146 -0.11 -2.97 5.67
N ILE A 147 0.37 -3.02 6.91
CA ILE A 147 -0.44 -2.78 8.10
C ILE A 147 -0.94 -1.34 8.11
N GLY A 148 -0.07 -0.36 7.88
CA GLY A 148 -0.42 1.06 7.89
C GLY A 148 -1.51 1.39 6.88
N PHE A 149 -1.34 0.97 5.63
CA PHE A 149 -2.35 1.17 4.59
C PHE A 149 -3.62 0.38 4.87
N THR A 150 -3.53 -0.86 5.38
CA THR A 150 -4.72 -1.68 5.68
C THR A 150 -5.58 -1.04 6.76
N LYS A 151 -4.95 -0.53 7.84
CA LYS A 151 -5.67 0.21 8.88
C LYS A 151 -6.27 1.51 8.33
N CYS A 152 -5.51 2.26 7.54
CA CYS A 152 -5.98 3.49 6.90
C CYS A 152 -7.20 3.25 5.99
N ASN A 153 -7.19 2.18 5.19
CA ASN A 153 -8.28 1.82 4.29
C ASN A 153 -9.55 1.40 5.07
N LYS A 154 -9.38 0.70 6.20
CA LYS A 154 -10.50 0.34 7.07
C LYS A 154 -11.13 1.57 7.71
N ASP A 155 -10.31 2.50 8.19
CA ASP A 155 -10.77 3.76 8.77
C ASP A 155 -11.51 4.62 7.74
N ALA A 156 -10.94 4.80 6.54
CA ALA A 156 -11.57 5.52 5.44
C ALA A 156 -12.97 4.96 5.09
N LYS A 157 -13.09 3.63 4.99
CA LYS A 157 -14.38 2.97 4.73
C LYS A 157 -15.39 3.19 5.85
N LYS A 158 -14.94 3.17 7.11
CA LYS A 158 -15.80 3.44 8.27
C LYS A 158 -16.30 4.88 8.25
N ASN A 159 -15.44 5.85 7.99
CA ASN A 159 -15.81 7.27 7.94
C ASN A 159 -16.86 7.54 6.84
N ILE A 160 -16.71 6.91 5.67
CA ILE A 160 -17.71 7.00 4.58
C ILE A 160 -19.05 6.36 4.98
N GLN A 161 -19.01 5.20 5.65
CA GLN A 161 -20.22 4.53 6.13
C GLN A 161 -20.95 5.34 7.19
N ASP A 162 -20.23 5.92 8.14
CA ASP A 162 -20.79 6.73 9.21
C ASP A 162 -21.39 8.03 8.66
N TRP A 163 -20.71 8.70 7.71
CA TRP A 163 -21.26 9.86 6.99
C TRP A 163 -22.54 9.51 6.22
N THR A 164 -22.53 8.40 5.47
CA THR A 164 -23.70 7.95 4.71
C THR A 164 -24.88 7.63 5.63
N ARG A 165 -24.64 6.99 6.77
CA ARG A 165 -25.66 6.71 7.79
C ARG A 165 -26.22 7.99 8.39
N SER A 166 -25.37 8.94 8.77
CA SER A 166 -25.82 10.23 9.31
C SER A 166 -26.60 11.04 8.27
N ALA A 167 -26.19 11.03 7.00
CA ALA A 167 -26.93 11.69 5.92
C ALA A 167 -28.32 11.08 5.72
N LEU A 168 -28.43 9.74 5.74
CA LEU A 168 -29.70 9.02 5.64
C LEU A 168 -30.61 9.24 6.86
N LEU A 169 -30.05 9.35 8.07
CA LEU A 169 -30.79 9.60 9.31
C LEU A 169 -31.19 11.08 9.46
N SER A 170 -30.39 12.02 8.94
CA SER A 170 -30.78 13.42 8.88
C SER A 170 -32.03 13.54 8.01
N GLY A 171 -33.14 13.97 8.61
CA GLY A 171 -34.47 13.89 8.03
C GLY A 171 -34.67 14.60 6.69
N SER A 172 -33.69 15.33 6.16
CA SER A 172 -33.73 15.88 4.80
C SER A 172 -33.79 14.76 3.75
N VAL A 173 -32.99 13.70 3.86
CA VAL A 173 -33.04 12.59 2.89
C VAL A 173 -34.27 11.73 3.10
N ARG A 174 -34.65 11.46 4.36
CA ARG A 174 -35.87 10.70 4.65
C ARG A 174 -37.14 11.45 4.22
N SER A 175 -37.23 12.76 4.44
CA SER A 175 -38.39 13.53 3.98
C SER A 175 -38.48 13.57 2.46
N HIS A 176 -37.37 13.67 1.74
CA HIS A 176 -37.37 13.58 0.27
C HIS A 176 -37.73 12.19 -0.24
N LEU A 177 -37.18 11.12 0.33
CA LEU A 177 -37.54 9.75 -0.04
C LEU A 177 -38.99 9.44 0.33
N GLN A 178 -39.46 9.89 1.48
CA GLN A 178 -40.83 9.68 1.94
C GLN A 178 -41.84 10.55 1.17
N SER A 179 -41.46 11.72 0.65
CA SER A 179 -42.30 12.48 -0.28
C SER A 179 -42.28 11.91 -1.70
N ALA A 180 -41.19 11.26 -2.11
CA ALA A 180 -41.07 10.65 -3.44
C ALA A 180 -41.72 9.26 -3.54
N PHE A 181 -41.72 8.49 -2.46
CA PHE A 181 -42.32 7.16 -2.37
C PHE A 181 -43.60 7.11 -1.52
N GLY A 182 -44.01 8.24 -0.93
CA GLY A 182 -45.31 8.38 -0.28
C GLY A 182 -46.42 8.45 -1.31
N VAL A 183 -46.91 7.29 -1.71
CA VAL A 183 -48.30 7.10 -2.15
C VAL A 183 -49.21 7.13 -0.92
#